data_AF-D6AIB1-F1
#
_entry.id   AF-D6AIB1-F1
#
_cell.length_a   1.000
_cell.length_b   1.000
_cell.length_c   1.000
_cell.angle_alpha   90.00
_cell.angle_beta   90.00
_cell.angle_gamma   90.00
#
_symmetry.space_group_name_H-M   'P 1'
#
loop_
_entity.id
_entity.type
_entity.pdbx_description
1 polymer ?
#
loop_
_entity_poly.entity_id
_entity_poly.type
_entity_poly.pdbx_seq_one_letter_code
_entity_poly.pdbx_strand_id
1 'polypeptide(L)'
;MKSWVRKCVGASGALAAAVALSVVYAPSAQADSAYGCNYPEVCVYSDTSVNSTIVGRFKVVTSYWQYLDNPNTEYSIVNTRNDDVAHVKNSNGTVSCIKPNGSMSSGQRIVAIRIDSSPTC
;
A
#
# COMPACT_ATOMS: atom_id res chain seq x y z
N MET A 1 -33.87 17.97 -38.26
CA MET A 1 -33.40 17.89 -36.86
C MET A 1 -34.58 18.18 -35.93
N LYS A 2 -35.16 17.14 -35.31
CA LYS A 2 -36.18 17.26 -34.26
C LYS A 2 -36.29 15.91 -33.54
N SER A 3 -35.57 15.72 -32.44
CA SER A 3 -35.77 14.56 -31.55
C SER A 3 -37.01 14.82 -30.70
N TRP A 4 -38.05 14.02 -30.87
CA TRP A 4 -39.25 14.10 -30.03
C TRP A 4 -39.46 12.81 -29.26
N VAL A 5 -39.33 12.98 -27.95
CA VAL A 5 -39.63 12.09 -26.82
C VAL A 5 -40.87 11.24 -27.06
N ARG A 6 -40.86 9.99 -26.59
CA ARG A 6 -42.03 9.40 -25.93
C ARG A 6 -41.67 8.20 -25.03
N LYS A 7 -42.41 8.15 -23.94
CA LYS A 7 -42.17 7.49 -22.65
C LYS A 7 -42.65 6.04 -22.62
N CYS A 8 -42.15 5.35 -21.61
CA CYS A 8 -42.55 4.09 -21.00
C CYS A 8 -44.06 3.77 -21.04
N VAL A 9 -44.39 2.51 -21.35
CA VAL A 9 -45.46 1.62 -20.81
C VAL A 9 -45.05 0.23 -21.32
N GLY A 10 -45.01 -0.91 -20.61
CA GLY A 10 -45.59 -1.38 -19.37
C GLY A 10 -45.94 -2.87 -19.56
N ALA A 11 -46.16 -3.59 -18.45
CA ALA A 11 -46.79 -4.91 -18.32
C ALA A 11 -45.90 -6.19 -18.35
N SER A 12 -45.65 -6.67 -17.12
CA SER A 12 -46.12 -7.97 -16.61
C SER A 12 -45.68 -9.29 -17.27
N GLY A 13 -44.84 -10.02 -16.51
CA GLY A 13 -45.08 -11.44 -16.22
C GLY A 13 -44.22 -12.44 -16.97
N ALA A 14 -43.23 -13.03 -16.29
CA ALA A 14 -42.84 -14.43 -16.45
C ALA A 14 -41.85 -14.87 -15.35
N LEU A 15 -42.27 -15.88 -14.57
CA LEU A 15 -41.46 -16.97 -14.01
C LEU A 15 -40.13 -16.59 -13.35
N ALA A 16 -40.16 -16.47 -12.02
CA ALA A 16 -38.96 -16.47 -11.19
C ALA A 16 -38.27 -17.85 -11.23
N ALA A 17 -37.37 -18.05 -12.17
CA ALA A 17 -36.32 -19.06 -12.04
C ALA A 17 -35.25 -18.49 -11.11
N ALA A 18 -35.28 -18.87 -9.83
CA ALA A 18 -34.21 -18.58 -8.90
C ALA A 18 -32.95 -19.35 -9.34
N VAL A 19 -32.12 -18.72 -10.17
CA VAL A 19 -30.79 -19.24 -10.48
C VAL A 19 -29.97 -19.09 -9.20
N ALA A 20 -29.73 -20.20 -8.51
CA ALA A 20 -28.82 -20.25 -7.38
C ALA A 20 -27.39 -19.98 -7.91
N LEU A 21 -27.01 -18.71 -7.98
CA LEU A 21 -25.65 -18.30 -8.26
C LEU A 21 -24.79 -18.81 -7.11
N SER A 22 -24.04 -19.88 -7.38
CA SER A 22 -23.01 -20.37 -6.48
C SER A 22 -22.00 -19.24 -6.33
N VAL A 23 -22.03 -18.54 -5.21
CA VAL A 23 -20.98 -17.57 -4.87
C VAL A 23 -19.72 -18.39 -4.62
N VAL A 24 -18.90 -18.53 -5.65
CA VAL A 24 -17.57 -19.10 -5.51
C VAL A 24 -16.78 -18.10 -4.67
N TYR A 25 -16.63 -18.40 -3.38
CA TYR A 25 -15.69 -17.70 -2.52
C TYR A 25 -14.29 -18.02 -3.04
N ALA A 26 -13.72 -17.10 -3.81
CA ALA A 26 -12.29 -17.16 -4.08
C ALA A 26 -11.57 -17.11 -2.72
N PRO A 27 -10.62 -18.02 -2.43
CA PRO A 27 -9.84 -17.91 -1.23
C PRO A 27 -9.14 -16.55 -1.25
N SER A 28 -9.22 -15.82 -0.14
CA SER A 28 -8.41 -14.61 0.03
C SER A 28 -6.95 -15.00 -0.20
N ALA A 29 -6.30 -14.42 -1.21
CA ALA A 29 -4.87 -14.60 -1.41
C ALA A 29 -4.17 -14.12 -0.14
N GLN A 30 -3.66 -15.04 0.67
CA GLN A 30 -2.84 -14.74 1.83
C GLN A 30 -1.50 -14.26 1.26
N ALA A 31 -1.33 -12.95 1.09
CA ALA A 31 -0.02 -12.40 0.80
C ALA A 31 0.87 -12.72 2.01
N ASP A 32 1.97 -13.43 1.77
CA ASP A 32 2.97 -13.69 2.80
C ASP A 32 3.47 -12.34 3.34
N SER A 33 3.34 -12.13 4.65
CA SER A 33 3.78 -10.89 5.27
C SER A 33 5.29 -10.98 5.51
N ALA A 34 6.09 -10.23 4.75
CA ALA A 34 7.52 -10.14 5.01
C ALA A 34 7.72 -9.46 6.37
N TYR A 35 8.10 -10.25 7.39
CA TYR A 35 8.32 -9.78 8.77
C TYR A 35 7.10 -9.02 9.35
N GLY A 36 5.88 -9.44 9.03
CA GLY A 36 4.65 -8.76 9.47
C GLY A 36 4.33 -7.45 8.73
N CYS A 37 5.11 -7.12 7.69
CA CYS A 37 4.79 -6.07 6.73
C CYS A 37 4.01 -6.65 5.56
N ASN A 38 2.80 -6.14 5.30
CA ASN A 38 1.94 -6.69 4.28
C ASN A 38 2.16 -5.97 2.95
N TYR A 39 2.11 -6.70 1.83
CA TYR A 39 2.04 -6.04 0.53
C TYR A 39 0.75 -5.20 0.39
N PRO A 40 0.79 -3.98 -0.18
CA PRO A 40 1.93 -3.21 -0.70
C PRO A 40 2.39 -2.08 0.26
N GLU A 41 2.82 -2.43 1.46
CA GLU A 41 3.25 -1.48 2.49
C GLU A 41 4.78 -1.27 2.48
N VAL A 42 5.18 -0.07 2.90
CA VAL A 42 6.51 0.22 3.41
C VAL A 42 6.39 0.31 4.93
N CYS A 43 7.03 -0.61 5.64
CA CYS A 43 6.97 -0.68 7.09
C CYS A 43 8.26 -0.20 7.73
N VAL A 44 8.12 0.54 8.82
CA VAL A 44 9.22 1.08 9.63
C VAL A 44 9.18 0.38 10.98
N TYR A 45 10.30 -0.21 11.36
CA TYR A 45 10.49 -1.02 12.55
C TYR A 45 11.30 -0.24 13.60
N SER A 46 10.86 -0.24 14.86
CA SER A 46 11.42 0.56 15.99
C SER A 46 12.91 0.40 16.31
N ASP A 47 13.59 -0.54 15.66
CA ASP A 47 15.02 -0.83 15.81
C ASP A 47 15.59 -1.22 14.43
N THR A 48 16.91 -1.33 14.33
CA THR A 48 17.69 -1.88 13.21
C THR A 48 17.30 -3.29 12.76
N SER A 49 16.46 -4.01 13.52
CA SER A 49 15.96 -5.35 13.23
C SER A 49 14.50 -5.35 12.76
N VAL A 50 14.22 -6.10 11.69
CA VAL A 50 12.87 -6.34 11.15
C VAL A 50 11.99 -7.21 12.05
N ASN A 51 12.53 -7.76 13.15
CA ASN A 51 11.74 -8.50 14.14
C ASN A 51 11.18 -7.59 15.25
N SER A 52 11.52 -6.31 15.25
CA SER A 52 11.03 -5.35 16.24
C SER A 52 9.60 -4.88 15.93
N THR A 53 9.03 -4.03 16.78
CA THR A 53 7.68 -3.50 16.58
C THR A 53 7.62 -2.57 15.37
N ILE A 54 6.61 -2.75 14.53
CA ILE A 54 6.32 -1.82 13.43
C ILE A 54 5.70 -0.55 14.03
N VAL A 55 6.35 0.60 13.79
CA VAL A 55 5.93 1.92 14.27
C VAL A 55 5.40 2.83 13.16
N GLY A 56 5.56 2.43 11.91
CA GLY A 56 5.02 3.14 10.76
C GLY A 56 4.66 2.19 9.63
N ARG A 57 3.52 2.43 8.99
CA ARG A 57 3.07 1.71 7.78
C ARG A 57 2.61 2.73 6.76
N PHE A 58 3.21 2.70 5.58
CA PHE A 58 2.91 3.61 4.49
C PHE A 58 2.52 2.80 3.26
N LYS A 59 1.44 3.19 2.58
CA LYS A 59 0.91 2.46 1.41
C LYS A 59 0.64 3.36 0.22
N VAL A 60 0.44 4.65 0.46
CA VAL A 60 0.02 5.60 -0.57
C VAL A 60 1.25 6.12 -1.30
N VAL A 61 1.20 6.04 -2.63
CA VAL A 61 2.16 6.72 -3.52
C VAL A 61 1.83 8.21 -3.51
N THR A 62 2.80 9.05 -3.15
CA THR A 62 2.58 10.48 -2.92
C THR A 62 3.74 11.31 -3.45
N SER A 63 3.46 12.51 -3.98
CA SER A 63 4.51 13.47 -4.38
C SER A 63 5.17 14.18 -3.19
N TYR A 64 4.61 14.04 -1.98
CA TYR A 64 5.07 14.68 -0.75
C TYR A 64 5.52 13.65 0.31
N TRP A 65 6.28 14.13 1.29
CA TRP A 65 6.79 13.35 2.41
C TRP A 65 5.68 13.03 3.43
N GLN A 66 5.58 11.76 3.82
CA GLN A 66 4.72 11.26 4.88
C GLN A 66 5.57 11.12 6.15
N TYR A 67 5.31 11.95 7.16
CA TYR A 67 6.12 12.03 8.36
C TYR A 67 5.73 10.95 9.38
N LEU A 68 6.73 10.46 10.12
CA LEU A 68 6.49 9.57 11.26
C LEU A 68 5.95 10.38 12.45
N ASP A 69 4.96 9.83 13.15
CA ASP A 69 4.42 10.45 14.36
C ASP A 69 5.46 10.45 15.51
N ASN A 70 6.21 9.35 15.63
CA ASN A 70 7.21 9.17 16.69
C ASN A 70 8.58 8.79 16.10
N PRO A 71 9.33 9.75 15.53
CA PRO A 71 10.65 9.51 14.99
C PRO A 71 11.64 9.15 16.11
N ASN A 72 12.47 8.15 15.87
CA ASN A 72 13.39 7.51 16.83
C ASN A 72 14.80 7.48 16.23
N THR A 73 15.81 7.21 17.05
CA THR A 73 17.11 6.77 16.56
C THR A 73 17.05 5.25 16.36
N GLU A 74 17.63 4.77 15.27
CA GLU A 74 17.65 3.35 14.90
C GLU A 74 16.34 2.81 14.32
N TYR A 75 16.44 2.30 13.09
CA TYR A 75 15.29 1.83 12.32
C TYR A 75 15.70 0.75 11.34
N SER A 76 14.75 -0.14 11.06
CA SER A 76 14.73 -0.97 9.86
C SER A 76 13.51 -0.61 9.03
N ILE A 77 13.66 -0.62 7.71
CA ILE A 77 12.59 -0.32 6.78
C ILE A 77 12.52 -1.44 5.76
N VAL A 78 11.31 -1.93 5.51
CA VAL A 78 11.03 -2.94 4.49
C VAL A 78 10.07 -2.33 3.48
N ASN A 79 10.49 -2.32 2.20
CA ASN A 79 9.62 -2.00 1.08
C ASN A 79 9.12 -3.32 0.48
N THR A 80 7.86 -3.67 0.75
CA THR A 80 7.26 -4.89 0.18
C THR A 80 6.78 -4.69 -1.25
N ARG A 81 6.78 -3.46 -1.78
CA ARG A 81 6.24 -3.15 -3.10
C ARG A 81 7.12 -3.74 -4.19
N ASN A 82 6.50 -4.12 -5.31
CA ASN A 82 7.15 -4.84 -6.41
C ASN A 82 7.69 -3.93 -7.51
N ASP A 83 7.11 -2.75 -7.66
CA ASP A 83 7.28 -1.84 -8.79
C ASP A 83 7.44 -0.37 -8.36
N ASP A 84 7.45 -0.11 -7.05
CA ASP A 84 7.60 1.23 -6.49
C ASP A 84 8.78 1.29 -5.51
N VAL A 85 9.49 2.43 -5.52
CA VAL A 85 10.58 2.70 -4.58
C VAL A 85 10.07 3.45 -3.36
N ALA A 86 10.79 3.27 -2.24
CA ALA A 86 10.58 4.02 -1.03
C ALA A 86 11.79 4.90 -0.73
N HIS A 87 11.57 6.22 -0.69
CA HIS A 87 12.54 7.17 -0.22
C HIS A 87 12.41 7.38 1.28
N VAL A 88 13.54 7.38 1.97
CA VAL A 88 13.65 7.57 3.42
C VAL A 88 14.39 8.86 3.68
N LYS A 89 13.77 9.79 4.40
CA LYS A 89 14.38 11.05 4.80
C LYS A 89 14.87 10.96 6.24
N ASN A 90 16.17 11.17 6.42
CA ASN A 90 16.80 11.27 7.72
C ASN A 90 16.67 12.71 8.26
N SER A 91 16.76 12.85 9.58
CA SER A 91 16.72 14.12 10.29
C SER A 91 17.81 15.12 9.88
N ASN A 92 18.98 14.65 9.40
CA ASN A 92 20.03 15.54 8.88
C ASN A 92 19.78 16.02 7.43
N GLY A 93 18.70 15.56 6.78
CA GLY A 93 18.37 15.90 5.39
C GLY A 93 18.79 14.88 4.34
N THR A 94 19.64 13.90 4.67
CA THR A 94 20.00 12.81 3.75
C THR A 94 18.76 12.00 3.36
N VAL A 95 18.68 11.65 2.08
CA VAL A 95 17.64 10.79 1.53
C VAL A 95 18.26 9.49 1.03
N SER A 96 17.74 8.36 1.51
CA SER A 96 18.09 7.03 1.01
C SER A 96 16.96 6.48 0.15
N CYS A 97 17.27 5.63 -0.82
CA CYS A 97 16.28 4.96 -1.65
C CYS A 97 16.30 3.46 -1.39
N ILE A 98 15.12 2.87 -1.21
CA ILE A 98 14.90 1.44 -1.04
C ILE A 98 14.20 0.95 -2.31
N LYS A 99 14.92 0.09 -3.05
CA LYS A 99 14.40 -0.57 -4.25
C LYS A 99 13.18 -1.45 -3.93
N PRO A 100 12.40 -1.86 -4.94
CA PRO A 100 11.30 -2.79 -4.73
C PRO A 100 11.77 -4.10 -4.08
N ASN A 101 10.95 -4.66 -3.19
CA ASN A 101 11.30 -5.82 -2.35
C ASN A 101 12.61 -5.67 -1.56
N GLY A 102 13.01 -4.42 -1.30
CA GLY A 102 14.24 -4.09 -0.60
C GLY A 102 14.03 -3.81 0.88
N SER A 103 15.11 -3.81 1.62
CA SER A 103 15.14 -3.34 3.00
C SER A 103 16.41 -2.55 3.28
N MET A 104 16.39 -1.75 4.33
CA MET A 104 17.57 -1.10 4.87
C MET A 104 17.47 -0.97 6.39
N SER A 105 18.63 -0.95 7.04
CA SER A 105 18.74 -0.58 8.46
C SER A 105 19.56 0.70 8.56
N SER A 106 19.18 1.59 9.47
CA SER A 106 19.84 2.87 9.69
C SER A 106 19.93 3.14 11.17
N GLY A 107 21.14 3.51 11.65
CA GLY A 107 21.33 4.04 13.00
C GLY A 107 20.95 5.52 13.12
N GLN A 108 20.50 6.15 12.03
CA GLN A 108 20.12 7.57 12.02
C GLN A 108 18.63 7.75 12.29
N ARG A 109 18.29 8.90 12.88
CA ARG A 109 16.89 9.27 13.09
C ARG A 109 16.18 9.55 11.77
N ILE A 110 15.22 8.70 11.42
CA ILE A 110 14.33 8.84 10.25
C ILE A 110 13.16 9.73 10.64
N VAL A 111 12.74 10.60 9.73
CA VAL A 111 11.63 11.54 9.96
C VAL A 111 10.46 11.35 9.00
N ALA A 112 10.70 10.85 7.79
CA ALA A 112 9.65 10.71 6.78
C ALA A 112 9.95 9.64 5.73
N ILE A 113 8.88 9.16 5.11
CA ILE A 113 8.89 8.24 3.97
C ILE A 113 8.16 8.91 2.79
N ARG A 114 8.63 8.66 1.57
CA ARG A 114 7.88 8.98 0.34
C ARG A 114 7.93 7.76 -0.57
N ILE A 115 6.78 7.38 -1.12
CA ILE A 115 6.68 6.25 -2.05
C ILE A 115 6.46 6.85 -3.44
N ASP A 116 7.37 6.52 -4.36
CA ASP A 116 7.35 7.01 -5.74
C ASP A 116 7.11 5.84 -6.68
N SER A 117 6.29 6.04 -7.73
CA SER A 117 6.04 5.00 -8.72
C SER A 117 7.20 4.90 -9.70
N SER A 118 8.17 4.07 -9.34
CA SER A 118 9.38 3.79 -10.08
C SER A 118 9.90 2.40 -9.70
N PRO A 119 10.30 1.56 -10.67
CA PRO A 119 10.88 0.26 -10.38
C PRO A 119 12.34 0.35 -9.91
N THR A 120 12.98 1.52 -9.99
CA THR A 120 14.40 1.71 -9.70
C THR A 120 14.67 2.92 -8.82
N CYS A 121 15.63 2.74 -7.92
CA CYS A 121 16.46 3.81 -7.37
C CYS A 121 17.52 4.18 -8.43
#